data_AF-A0A132BCM0-F1
#
_entry.id   AF-A0A132BCM0-F1
#
_cell.length_a   1.000
_cell.length_b   1.000
_cell.length_c   1.000
_cell.angle_alpha   90.00
_cell.angle_beta   90.00
_cell.angle_gamma   90.00
#
_symmetry.space_group_name_H-M   'P 1'
#
loop_
_entity.id
_entity.type
_entity.pdbx_description
1 polymer ?
#
loop_
_entity_poly.entity_id
_entity_poly.type
_entity_poly.pdbx_seq_one_letter_code
_entity_poly.pdbx_strand_id
1 'polypeptide(L)'
;MLETDAPKVDGEAFFITNAKPLPAWTLFRKVWAAVGDRSTEGEVWCVPAWFSVGLGTVLEWLFWLFSFGTRTPPDFRSHTLRWINEERTFSIDFARERLGYQHKDDIDQSSQCIKDGVAWALMQNRDFCKNK
;
A
#
# COMPACT_ATOMS: atom_id res chain seq x y z
N MET A 1 25.64 28.44 -7.43
CA MET A 1 24.59 28.30 -6.40
C MET A 1 23.29 28.62 -7.09
N LEU A 2 22.40 27.64 -7.22
CA LEU A 2 21.10 27.84 -7.88
C LEU A 2 20.19 28.56 -6.88
N GLU A 3 19.86 29.82 -7.14
CA GLU A 3 18.77 30.52 -6.46
C GLU A 3 17.50 29.72 -6.71
N THR A 4 17.01 29.06 -5.66
CA THR A 4 15.72 28.36 -5.69
C THR A 4 14.73 29.35 -5.10
N ASP A 5 13.91 29.97 -5.95
CA ASP A 5 12.78 30.83 -5.57
C ASP A 5 11.63 30.03 -4.90
N ALA A 6 11.97 28.89 -4.29
CA ALA A 6 11.04 28.04 -3.57
C ALA A 6 10.92 28.59 -2.14
N PRO A 7 9.70 28.72 -1.60
CA PRO A 7 9.50 29.20 -0.24
C PRO A 7 10.27 28.34 0.75
N LYS A 8 10.88 28.97 1.76
CA LYS A 8 11.75 28.28 2.72
C LYS A 8 10.96 27.22 3.51
N VAL A 9 11.35 25.95 3.35
CA VAL A 9 10.72 24.81 4.01
C VAL A 9 11.66 24.26 5.10
N ASP A 10 11.65 24.87 6.28
CA ASP A 10 12.56 24.53 7.38
C ASP A 10 12.08 23.33 8.21
N GLY A 11 12.04 22.13 7.62
CA GLY A 11 11.79 20.86 8.34
C GLY A 11 10.32 20.51 8.60
N GLU A 12 9.40 21.12 7.87
CA GLU A 12 7.97 20.79 7.94
C GLU A 12 7.70 19.39 7.35
N ALA A 13 6.77 18.64 7.95
CA ALA A 13 6.38 17.32 7.45
C ALA A 13 5.24 17.47 6.43
N PHE A 14 5.41 16.85 5.26
CA PHE A 14 4.42 16.88 4.17
C PHE A 14 3.87 15.49 3.88
N PHE A 15 2.57 15.41 3.67
CA PHE A 15 1.96 14.24 3.07
C PHE A 15 1.93 14.41 1.55
N ILE A 16 2.75 13.61 0.86
CA ILE A 16 2.73 13.54 -0.60
C ILE A 16 1.75 12.44 -1.00
N THR A 17 0.63 12.83 -1.58
CA THR A 17 -0.40 11.89 -2.06
C THR A 17 -0.80 12.25 -3.50
N ASN A 18 -1.53 11.35 -4.17
CA ASN A 18 -2.13 11.60 -5.48
C ASN A 18 -3.39 12.49 -5.41
N ALA A 19 -3.71 13.05 -4.24
CA ALA A 19 -4.89 13.88 -3.96
C ALA A 19 -6.26 13.22 -4.21
N LYS A 20 -6.29 11.93 -4.52
CA LYS A 20 -7.50 11.17 -4.83
C LYS A 20 -7.59 10.01 -3.85
N PRO A 21 -8.54 10.02 -2.90
CA PRO A 21 -8.65 8.95 -1.92
C PRO A 21 -9.03 7.65 -2.62
N LEU A 22 -8.18 6.64 -2.50
CA LEU A 22 -8.45 5.28 -2.97
C LEU A 22 -8.36 4.34 -1.78
N PRO A 23 -9.46 3.68 -1.38
CA PRO A 23 -9.42 2.68 -0.32
C PRO A 23 -8.44 1.55 -0.66
N ALA A 24 -7.69 1.06 0.33
CA ALA A 24 -6.66 0.04 0.14
C ALA A 24 -7.21 -1.22 -0.55
N TRP A 25 -8.38 -1.71 -0.13
CA TRP A 25 -9.02 -2.88 -0.74
C TRP A 25 -9.46 -2.66 -2.19
N THR A 26 -9.85 -1.45 -2.56
CA THR A 26 -10.16 -1.10 -3.94
C THR A 26 -8.88 -1.07 -4.79
N LEU A 27 -7.77 -0.59 -4.25
CA LEU A 27 -6.47 -0.67 -4.92
C LEU A 27 -6.06 -2.13 -5.16
N PHE A 28 -6.15 -2.99 -4.14
CA PHE A 28 -5.83 -4.41 -4.30
C PHE A 28 -6.70 -5.07 -5.38
N ARG A 29 -8.02 -4.81 -5.38
CA ARG A 29 -8.92 -5.33 -6.43
C ARG A 29 -8.51 -4.86 -7.83
N LYS A 30 -8.10 -3.60 -8.01
CA LYS A 30 -7.59 -3.10 -9.29
C LYS A 30 -6.30 -3.80 -9.71
N VAL A 31 -5.40 -4.09 -8.77
CA VAL A 31 -4.16 -4.84 -9.03
C VAL A 31 -4.49 -6.28 -9.47
N TRP A 32 -5.38 -6.97 -8.76
CA TRP A 32 -5.82 -8.32 -9.13
C TRP A 32 -6.51 -8.37 -10.49
N ALA A 33 -7.40 -7.40 -10.76
CA ALA A 33 -8.02 -7.25 -12.07
C ALA A 33 -7.00 -7.01 -13.19
N ALA A 34 -5.92 -6.26 -12.92
CA ALA A 34 -4.84 -6.03 -13.88
C ALA A 34 -4.01 -7.30 -14.18
N VAL A 35 -3.90 -8.22 -13.22
CA VAL A 35 -3.28 -9.55 -13.42
C VAL A 35 -4.17 -10.48 -14.26
N GLY A 36 -5.47 -10.17 -14.37
CA GLY A 36 -6.46 -10.93 -15.13
C GLY A 36 -7.50 -11.66 -14.28
N ASP A 37 -7.55 -11.37 -12.97
CA ASP A 37 -8.60 -11.89 -12.11
C ASP A 37 -9.97 -11.27 -12.46
N ARG A 38 -11.02 -12.09 -12.43
CA ARG A 38 -12.40 -11.70 -12.74
C ARG A 38 -13.36 -12.01 -11.59
N SER A 39 -12.85 -12.30 -10.39
CA SER A 39 -13.68 -12.55 -9.21
C SER A 39 -14.75 -11.47 -9.05
N THR A 40 -15.99 -11.93 -9.01
CA THR A 40 -17.16 -11.06 -8.83
C THR A 40 -17.34 -10.80 -7.33
N GLU A 41 -17.92 -9.65 -6.97
CA GLU A 41 -18.06 -9.23 -5.55
C GLU A 41 -18.78 -10.27 -4.67
N GLY A 42 -19.59 -11.16 -5.24
CA GLY A 42 -20.26 -12.25 -4.53
C GLY A 42 -19.38 -13.44 -4.13
N GLU A 43 -18.18 -13.60 -4.71
CA GLU A 43 -17.22 -14.64 -4.32
C GLU A 43 -16.26 -14.16 -3.22
N VAL A 44 -16.28 -12.86 -2.89
CA VAL A 44 -15.35 -12.28 -1.92
C VAL A 44 -15.88 -12.52 -0.51
N TRP A 45 -15.09 -13.24 0.29
CA TRP A 45 -15.40 -13.44 1.70
C TRP A 45 -14.95 -12.23 2.53
N CYS A 46 -15.91 -11.50 3.11
CA CYS A 46 -15.65 -10.36 3.97
C CYS A 46 -15.28 -10.81 5.39
N VAL A 47 -14.01 -10.67 5.77
CA VAL A 47 -13.52 -10.94 7.12
C VAL A 47 -13.60 -9.67 7.97
N PRO A 48 -14.22 -9.70 9.17
CA PRO A 48 -14.26 -8.52 10.02
C PRO A 48 -12.86 -8.17 10.56
N ALA A 49 -12.58 -6.88 10.66
CA ALA A 49 -11.27 -6.35 11.07
C ALA A 49 -10.79 -6.89 12.42
N TRP A 50 -11.68 -6.98 13.41
CA TRP A 50 -11.34 -7.50 14.74
C TRP A 50 -10.88 -8.96 14.71
N PHE A 51 -11.46 -9.78 13.81
CA PHE A 51 -11.10 -11.19 13.68
C PHE A 51 -9.72 -11.36 13.07
N SER A 52 -9.42 -10.62 11.99
CA SER A 52 -8.10 -10.67 11.35
C SER A 52 -6.99 -10.21 12.31
N VAL A 53 -7.16 -9.07 12.99
CA VAL A 53 -6.19 -8.57 13.97
C VAL A 53 -6.05 -9.51 15.17
N GLY A 54 -7.17 -10.09 15.63
CA GLY A 54 -7.18 -11.09 16.69
C GLY A 54 -6.37 -12.34 16.32
N LEU A 55 -6.57 -12.87 15.11
CA LEU A 55 -5.82 -14.02 14.59
C LEU A 55 -4.32 -13.72 14.49
N GLY A 56 -3.95 -12.53 13.98
CA GLY A 56 -2.56 -12.10 13.93
C GLY A 56 -1.91 -12.01 15.31
N THR A 57 -2.66 -11.51 16.30
CA THR A 57 -2.21 -11.44 17.70
C THR A 57 -1.99 -12.85 18.27
N VAL A 58 -2.93 -13.77 18.07
CA VAL A 58 -2.78 -15.17 18.54
C VAL A 58 -1.55 -15.83 17.93
N LEU A 59 -1.34 -15.67 16.62
CA LEU A 59 -0.16 -16.22 15.96
C LEU A 59 1.14 -15.62 16.49
N GLU A 60 1.21 -14.31 16.73
CA GLU A 60 2.37 -13.68 17.37
C GLU A 60 2.67 -14.28 18.74
N TRP A 61 1.65 -14.47 19.57
CA TRP A 61 1.81 -15.11 20.88
C TRP A 61 2.30 -16.56 20.77
N LEU A 62 1.78 -17.33 19.82
CA LEU A 62 2.24 -18.69 19.58
C LEU A 62 3.69 -18.72 19.09
N PHE A 63 4.05 -17.88 18.11
CA PHE A 63 5.43 -17.78 17.63
C PHE A 63 6.39 -17.33 18.72
N TRP A 64 5.97 -16.37 19.56
CA TRP A 64 6.73 -15.93 20.71
C TRP A 64 6.94 -17.07 21.71
N LEU A 65 5.90 -17.84 22.02
CA LEU A 65 5.96 -18.98 22.95
C LEU A 65 6.84 -20.12 22.43
N PHE A 66 6.70 -20.49 21.15
CA PHE A 66 7.45 -21.61 20.56
C PHE A 66 8.88 -21.23 20.16
N SER A 67 9.13 -19.97 19.83
CA SER A 67 10.45 -19.49 19.39
C SER A 67 11.19 -18.75 20.49
N PHE A 68 10.66 -18.65 21.71
CA PHE A 68 11.22 -17.83 22.81
C PHE A 68 11.57 -16.40 22.38
N GLY A 69 10.74 -15.81 21.51
CA GLY A 69 10.94 -14.45 20.99
C GLY A 69 11.97 -14.30 19.86
N THR A 70 12.60 -15.38 19.37
CA THR A 70 13.62 -15.28 18.32
C THR A 70 13.05 -15.14 16.91
N ARG A 71 11.75 -15.44 16.72
CA ARG A 71 11.09 -15.38 15.40
C ARG A 71 9.74 -14.69 15.49
N THR A 72 9.50 -13.78 14.56
CA THR A 72 8.18 -13.21 14.31
C THR A 72 7.66 -13.74 12.98
N PRO A 73 6.34 -14.00 12.84
CA PRO A 73 5.75 -14.33 11.55
C PRO A 73 6.00 -13.15 10.57
N PRO A 74 6.63 -13.40 9.40
CA PRO A 74 7.00 -12.33 8.47
C PRO A 74 5.79 -11.74 7.75
N ASP A 75 4.82 -12.58 7.37
CA ASP A 75 3.73 -12.16 6.47
C ASP A 75 2.42 -11.80 7.21
N PHE A 76 2.24 -12.30 8.44
CA PHE A 76 0.97 -12.20 9.17
C PHE A 76 1.14 -11.57 10.55
N ARG A 77 1.61 -10.32 10.57
CA ARG A 77 1.79 -9.53 11.79
C ARG A 77 0.51 -8.76 12.13
N SER A 78 0.14 -8.70 13.42
CA SER A 78 -1.06 -8.00 13.91
C SER A 78 -1.06 -6.53 13.52
N HIS A 79 0.10 -5.87 13.53
CA HIS A 79 0.24 -4.50 13.05
C HIS A 79 -0.13 -4.38 11.57
N THR A 80 0.38 -5.24 10.69
CA THR A 80 0.13 -5.18 9.24
C THR A 80 -1.37 -5.31 8.97
N LEU A 81 -2.04 -6.21 9.68
CA LEU A 81 -3.48 -6.40 9.56
C LEU A 81 -4.24 -5.16 10.03
N ARG A 82 -3.81 -4.52 11.11
CA ARG A 82 -4.41 -3.25 11.56
C ARG A 82 -4.23 -2.15 10.52
N TRP A 83 -3.05 -2.03 9.93
CA TRP A 83 -2.74 -1.04 8.89
C TRP A 83 -3.59 -1.25 7.63
N ILE A 84 -3.82 -2.50 7.22
CA ILE A 84 -4.66 -2.81 6.06
C ILE A 84 -6.15 -2.53 6.31
N ASN A 85 -6.62 -2.72 7.55
CA ASN A 85 -8.01 -2.49 7.92
C ASN A 85 -8.35 -1.01 8.19
N GLU A 86 -7.35 -0.14 8.33
CA GLU A 86 -7.58 1.26 8.68
C GLU A 86 -7.53 2.16 7.44
N GLU A 87 -8.61 2.89 7.18
CA GLU A 87 -8.66 3.87 6.10
C GLU A 87 -7.95 5.15 6.54
N ARG A 88 -6.74 5.38 6.01
CA ARG A 88 -5.99 6.63 6.23
C ARG A 88 -6.03 7.48 4.97
N THR A 89 -6.81 8.55 5.01
CA THR A 89 -6.79 9.59 3.97
C THR A 89 -6.06 10.80 4.52
N PHE A 90 -5.07 11.30 3.77
CA PHE A 90 -4.27 12.45 4.16
C PHE A 90 -4.55 13.61 3.20
N SER A 91 -4.72 14.82 3.76
CA SER A 91 -4.81 16.03 2.94
C SER A 91 -3.44 16.35 2.34
N ILE A 92 -3.45 16.74 1.08
CA ILE A 92 -2.30 17.19 0.29
C ILE A 92 -2.15 18.72 0.29
N ASP A 93 -3.09 19.44 0.92
CA ASP A 93 -3.24 20.89 0.73
C ASP A 93 -1.95 21.64 1.11
N PHE A 94 -1.29 21.19 2.17
CA PHE A 94 -0.02 21.75 2.64
C PHE A 94 1.13 21.56 1.63
N ALA A 95 1.19 20.40 0.98
CA ALA A 95 2.21 20.13 -0.04
C ALA A 95 1.96 20.94 -1.32
N ARG A 96 0.70 21.16 -1.69
CA ARG A 96 0.34 22.02 -2.83
C ARG A 96 0.72 23.47 -2.60
N GLU A 97 0.39 24.00 -1.43
CA GLU A 97 0.59 25.40 -1.10
C GLU A 97 2.08 25.74 -0.94
N ARG A 98 2.83 24.89 -0.23
CA ARG A 98 4.24 25.17 0.09
C ARG A 98 5.23 24.67 -0.94
N LEU A 99 4.98 23.52 -1.57
CA LEU A 99 5.93 22.93 -2.54
C LEU A 99 5.52 23.19 -3.99
N GLY A 100 4.38 23.83 -4.24
CA GLY A 100 3.79 23.90 -5.58
C GLY A 100 3.51 22.51 -6.16
N TYR A 101 3.35 21.50 -5.31
CA TYR A 101 3.26 20.11 -5.74
C TYR A 101 1.97 19.88 -6.51
N GLN A 102 2.09 19.62 -7.81
CA GLN A 102 0.98 19.23 -8.66
C GLN A 102 1.18 17.76 -9.08
N HIS A 103 0.21 16.92 -8.75
CA HIS A 103 0.21 15.54 -9.22
C HIS A 103 0.06 15.53 -10.74
N LYS A 104 1.01 14.92 -11.46
CA LYS A 104 1.06 14.90 -12.93
C LYS A 104 -0.07 14.09 -13.56
N ASP A 105 -0.65 13.16 -12.81
CA ASP A 105 -1.43 12.09 -13.41
C ASP A 105 -2.93 12.29 -13.22
N ASP A 106 -3.66 12.27 -14.33
CA ASP A 106 -5.12 12.21 -14.31
C ASP A 106 -5.62 10.79 -13.94
N ILE A 107 -6.92 10.64 -13.62
CA ILE A 107 -7.51 9.35 -13.15
C ILE A 107 -7.15 8.17 -14.07
N ASP A 108 -7.08 8.40 -15.39
CA ASP A 108 -6.81 7.35 -16.37
C ASP A 108 -5.36 6.85 -16.34
N GLN A 109 -4.39 7.74 -16.08
CA GLN A 109 -2.99 7.37 -15.92
C GLN A 109 -2.76 6.55 -14.65
N SER A 110 -3.54 6.80 -13.59
CA SER A 110 -3.48 6.00 -12.36
C SER A 110 -3.83 4.52 -12.59
N SER A 111 -4.67 4.22 -13.58
CA SER A 111 -4.99 2.83 -13.92
C SER A 111 -3.91 2.20 -14.81
N GLN A 112 -3.22 3.00 -15.62
CA GLN A 112 -2.10 2.53 -16.43
C GLN A 112 -0.87 2.24 -15.57
N CYS A 113 -0.53 3.09 -14.61
CA CYS A 113 0.62 2.87 -13.74
C CYS A 113 0.47 1.59 -12.88
N ILE A 114 -0.75 1.22 -12.48
CA ILE A 114 -1.02 -0.06 -11.83
C ILE A 114 -0.70 -1.23 -12.78
N LYS A 115 -1.12 -1.16 -14.05
CA LYS A 115 -0.84 -2.20 -15.04
C LYS A 115 0.65 -2.32 -15.32
N ASP A 116 1.35 -1.19 -15.45
CA ASP A 116 2.79 -1.16 -15.70
C ASP A 116 3.57 -1.72 -14.52
N GLY A 117 3.18 -1.38 -13.29
CA GLY A 117 3.75 -1.93 -12.06
C GLY A 117 3.53 -3.44 -11.94
N VAL A 118 2.32 -3.91 -12.28
CA VAL A 118 2.01 -5.35 -12.33
C VAL A 118 2.85 -6.05 -13.40
N ALA A 119 2.96 -5.48 -14.60
CA ALA A 119 3.78 -6.04 -15.67
C ALA A 119 5.25 -6.17 -15.25
N TRP A 120 5.80 -5.14 -14.60
CA TRP A 120 7.16 -5.18 -14.04
C TRP A 120 7.32 -6.29 -12.99
N ALA A 121 6.38 -6.43 -12.05
CA ALA A 121 6.42 -7.46 -11.02
C ALA A 121 6.33 -8.88 -11.61
N LEU A 122 5.52 -9.07 -12.65
CA LEU A 122 5.42 -10.35 -13.38
C LEU A 122 6.72 -10.68 -14.13
N MET A 123 7.40 -9.68 -14.69
CA MET A 123 8.73 -9.87 -15.30
C MET A 123 9.76 -10.30 -14.24
N GLN A 124 9.80 -9.61 -13.10
CA GLN A 124 10.72 -9.95 -12.00
C GLN A 124 10.52 -11.40 -11.51
N ASN A 125 9.28 -11.87 -11.38
CA ASN A 125 9.00 -13.25 -11.01
C ASN A 125 9.47 -14.27 -12.06
N ARG A 126 9.33 -13.96 -13.37
CA ARG A 126 9.86 -14.83 -14.42
C ARG A 126 11.38 -14.91 -14.39
N ASP A 127 12.06 -13.79 -14.16
CA ASP A 127 13.52 -13.75 -14.12
C ASP A 127 14.08 -14.43 -12.86
N PHE A 128 13.39 -14.30 -11.73
CA PHE A 128 13.68 -15.08 -10.52
C PHE A 128 13.56 -16.59 -10.76
N CYS A 129 12.50 -17.04 -11.48
CA CYS A 129 12.33 -18.44 -11.84
C CYS A 129 13.36 -18.98 -12.84
N LYS A 130 13.97 -18.12 -13.67
CA LYS A 130 15.03 -18.53 -14.61
C LYS A 130 16.41 -18.64 -13.98
N ASN A 131 16.65 -17.93 -12.87
CA ASN A 131 17.93 -17.87 -12.16
C ASN A 131 18.02 -18.86 -10.98
N LYS A 132 17.12 -19.85 -10.93
CA LYS A 132 17.03 -20.87 -9.88
C LYS A 132 17.14 -22.25 -10.52
#